data_AF-A0A6I2H2D5-F1
#
_entry.id   AF-A0A6I2H2D5-F1
#
_cell.length_a   1.000
_cell.length_b   1.000
_cell.length_c   1.000
_cell.angle_alpha   90.00
_cell.angle_beta   90.00
_cell.angle_gamma   90.00
#
_symmetry.space_group_name_H-M   'P 1'
#
loop_
_entity.id
_entity.type
_entity.pdbx_description
1 polymer ?
#
loop_
_entity_poly.entity_id
_entity_poly.type
_entity_poly.pdbx_seq_one_letter_code
_entity_poly.pdbx_strand_id
1 'polypeptide(L)'
;MLALTMVALLGAAEPGPRDIEQQAAAHVTSEYERVGRRAPALDAALSQAARALAQEALTEGSTGAADPYVLTDAVSDAGGADPTPRSYVVRAWVREHAIGTFRARKDLASEPATHVGVGAAVKGERAALVVLLAERKATLASFKRTLPRPGATQTLCGQLASPLRGAEVFVTRPDGNVDRPKLTRDAGADFCSRLSFPGAGNYAVEVIGRGQRGPEVAALFLVDVGGTRSREARLRVEEPRTLAEARVLLLGQINALRRAHQQPALHADPALEAVAQRYAERMAREGFFAHVAPDGSDLRQRMEAAGPGYRSYGENLGLAGGPVAAHFGIEHSPGHRKNLLGPQYSAAGIGVAFQTVEGRPQAIVVEVFAATAQQSADPLGDAYRAVNAHRADRHLPPLERSEVLQQIAFDHARRALKLDQPRVSLPGSELHERVFAAMKDVKSTSVDMYVTEDPSQLPESRSLTEPRNDRVGLATVRGDSPTYGKGRYWVVVIYAATH
;
A
#
# COMPACT_ATOMS: atom_id res chain seq x y z
N MET A 1 -29.99 -41.30 66.70
CA MET A 1 -28.97 -40.46 66.04
C MET A 1 -28.66 -41.07 64.68
N LEU A 2 -28.99 -40.35 63.61
CA LEU A 2 -28.22 -40.15 62.37
C LEU A 2 -29.22 -39.72 61.28
N ALA A 3 -29.42 -38.41 61.17
CA ALA A 3 -30.04 -37.81 60.01
C ALA A 3 -28.96 -37.77 58.92
N LEU A 4 -29.17 -38.52 57.84
CA LEU A 4 -28.33 -38.48 56.64
C LEU A 4 -28.68 -37.21 55.87
N THR A 5 -27.86 -36.18 55.97
CA THR A 5 -27.95 -34.96 55.15
C THR A 5 -27.46 -35.32 53.74
N MET A 6 -28.40 -35.57 52.84
CA MET A 6 -28.14 -35.65 51.41
C MET A 6 -27.86 -34.23 50.91
N VAL A 7 -26.59 -33.88 50.76
CA VAL A 7 -26.18 -32.67 50.03
C VAL A 7 -26.47 -32.94 48.56
N ALA A 8 -27.54 -32.36 48.04
CA ALA A 8 -27.76 -32.27 46.61
C ALA A 8 -26.63 -31.42 46.03
N LEU A 9 -25.67 -32.05 45.34
CA LEU A 9 -24.82 -31.40 44.37
C LEU A 9 -25.74 -30.87 43.26
N LEU A 10 -26.21 -29.63 43.41
CA LEU A 10 -26.73 -28.84 42.30
C LEU A 10 -25.59 -28.75 41.28
N GLY A 11 -25.61 -29.60 40.26
CA GLY A 11 -24.75 -29.44 39.10
C GLY A 11 -24.97 -28.02 38.57
N ALA A 12 -23.91 -27.22 38.50
CA ALA A 12 -23.99 -25.89 37.93
C ALA A 12 -24.60 -26.03 36.52
N ALA A 13 -25.67 -25.28 36.24
CA ALA A 13 -26.27 -25.30 34.92
C ALA A 13 -25.20 -24.96 33.87
N GLU A 14 -25.15 -25.74 32.79
CA GLU A 14 -24.18 -25.50 31.72
C GLU A 14 -24.30 -24.06 31.21
N PRO A 15 -23.18 -23.35 31.01
CA PRO A 15 -23.21 -21.93 30.67
C PRO A 15 -23.87 -21.72 29.31
N GLY A 16 -24.91 -20.90 29.28
CA GLY A 16 -25.54 -20.47 28.03
C GLY A 16 -24.65 -19.47 27.27
N PRO A 17 -24.98 -19.15 26.00
CA PRO A 17 -24.21 -18.19 25.20
C PRO A 17 -23.99 -16.85 25.92
N ARG A 18 -25.01 -16.32 26.60
CA ARG A 18 -24.90 -15.04 27.33
C ARG A 18 -23.96 -15.13 28.53
N ASP A 19 -23.92 -16.27 29.23
CA ASP A 19 -23.01 -16.47 30.36
C ASP A 19 -21.56 -16.52 29.87
N ILE A 20 -21.31 -17.19 28.75
CA ILE A 20 -20.00 -17.24 28.09
C ILE A 20 -19.58 -15.81 27.66
N GLU A 21 -20.48 -15.05 27.05
CA GLU A 21 -20.21 -13.66 26.62
C GLU A 21 -19.84 -12.75 27.81
N GLN A 22 -20.63 -12.78 28.89
CA GLN A 22 -20.38 -11.98 30.08
C GLN A 22 -19.04 -12.33 30.74
N GLN A 23 -18.75 -13.63 30.88
CA GLN A 23 -17.50 -14.09 31.47
C GLN A 23 -16.28 -13.73 30.61
N ALA A 24 -16.40 -13.79 29.28
CA ALA A 24 -15.32 -13.40 28.38
C ALA A 24 -15.08 -11.88 28.39
N ALA A 25 -16.14 -11.07 28.39
CA ALA A 25 -16.02 -9.61 28.53
C ALA A 25 -15.34 -9.22 29.85
N ALA A 26 -15.74 -9.81 30.97
CA ALA A 26 -15.11 -9.58 32.26
C ALA A 26 -13.63 -9.98 32.28
N HIS A 27 -13.27 -11.08 31.62
CA HIS A 27 -11.88 -11.50 31.50
C HIS A 27 -11.03 -10.53 30.67
N VAL A 28 -11.57 -10.02 29.55
CA VAL A 28 -10.89 -8.97 28.76
C VAL A 28 -10.63 -7.74 29.63
N THR A 29 -11.62 -7.25 30.37
CA THR A 29 -11.46 -6.12 31.29
C THR A 29 -10.33 -6.37 32.29
N SER A 30 -10.35 -7.54 32.95
CA SER A 30 -9.33 -7.91 33.93
C SER A 30 -7.92 -7.96 33.34
N GLU A 31 -7.75 -8.48 32.13
CA GLU A 31 -6.44 -8.57 31.48
C GLU A 31 -5.88 -7.19 31.10
N TYR A 32 -6.73 -6.25 30.67
CA TYR A 32 -6.30 -4.86 30.40
C TYR A 32 -5.91 -4.13 31.69
N GLU A 33 -6.73 -4.25 32.74
CA GLU A 33 -6.46 -3.64 34.05
C GLU A 33 -5.18 -4.22 34.68
N ARG A 34 -4.94 -5.53 34.54
CA ARG A 34 -3.74 -6.22 35.05
C ARG A 34 -2.43 -5.63 34.53
N VAL A 35 -2.43 -5.12 33.28
CA VAL A 35 -1.26 -4.48 32.65
C VAL A 35 -1.30 -2.94 32.74
N GLY A 36 -2.22 -2.38 33.54
CA GLY A 36 -2.37 -0.94 33.73
C GLY A 36 -2.93 -0.18 32.52
N ARG A 37 -3.57 -0.89 31.57
CA ARG A 37 -4.23 -0.27 30.41
C ARG A 37 -5.70 0.02 30.72
N ARG A 38 -6.25 1.03 30.06
CA ARG A 38 -7.70 1.27 30.07
C ARG A 38 -8.42 0.11 29.39
N ALA A 39 -9.40 -0.49 30.06
CA ALA A 39 -10.20 -1.56 29.49
C ALA A 39 -11.06 -1.06 28.30
N PRO A 40 -11.19 -1.86 27.22
CA PRO A 40 -12.03 -1.50 26.08
C PRO A 40 -13.51 -1.50 26.45
N ALA A 41 -14.28 -0.56 25.90
CA ALA A 41 -15.72 -0.47 26.12
C ALA A 41 -16.46 -1.55 25.31
N LEU A 42 -17.44 -2.22 25.93
CA LEU A 42 -18.28 -3.18 25.21
C LEU A 42 -19.14 -2.46 24.16
N ASP A 43 -19.05 -2.91 22.91
CA ASP A 43 -19.74 -2.32 21.76
C ASP A 43 -20.81 -3.27 21.21
N ALA A 44 -22.00 -2.73 20.94
CA ALA A 44 -23.15 -3.51 20.50
C ALA A 44 -22.99 -4.06 19.08
N ALA A 45 -22.45 -3.26 18.14
CA ALA A 45 -22.26 -3.67 16.76
C ALA A 45 -21.15 -4.74 16.67
N LEU A 46 -20.02 -4.53 17.36
CA LEU A 46 -18.98 -5.54 17.42
C LEU A 46 -19.47 -6.84 18.09
N SER A 47 -20.31 -6.75 19.13
CA SER A 47 -20.88 -7.94 19.77
C SER A 47 -21.87 -8.68 18.86
N GLN A 48 -22.69 -7.95 18.08
CA GLN A 48 -23.56 -8.56 17.07
C GLN A 48 -22.75 -9.24 15.96
N ALA A 49 -21.69 -8.61 15.45
CA ALA A 49 -20.78 -9.20 14.49
C ALA A 49 -20.10 -10.48 15.06
N ALA A 50 -19.62 -10.41 16.30
CA ALA A 50 -19.00 -11.54 16.98
C ALA A 50 -19.97 -12.73 17.12
N ARG A 51 -21.26 -12.48 17.42
CA ARG A 51 -22.28 -13.55 17.49
C ARG A 51 -22.53 -14.20 16.14
N ALA A 52 -22.61 -13.41 15.07
CA ALA A 52 -22.77 -13.94 13.71
C ALA A 52 -21.57 -14.83 13.32
N LEU A 53 -20.35 -14.39 13.64
CA LEU A 53 -19.13 -15.16 13.43
C LEU A 53 -19.08 -16.42 14.30
N ALA A 54 -19.56 -16.37 15.54
CA ALA A 54 -19.62 -17.53 16.43
C ALA A 54 -20.59 -18.59 15.90
N GLN A 55 -21.75 -18.18 15.36
CA GLN A 55 -22.70 -19.09 14.72
C GLN A 55 -22.08 -19.77 13.49
N GLU A 56 -21.36 -19.00 12.68
CA GLU A 56 -20.63 -19.52 11.53
C GLU A 56 -19.51 -20.49 11.93
N ALA A 57 -18.81 -20.23 13.03
CA ALA A 57 -17.76 -21.12 13.53
C ALA A 57 -18.26 -22.51 13.97
N LEU A 58 -19.58 -22.70 14.13
CA LEU A 58 -20.21 -23.98 14.45
C LEU A 58 -20.63 -24.79 13.21
N THR A 59 -20.51 -24.24 12.00
CA THR A 59 -20.77 -24.98 10.75
C THR A 59 -19.52 -25.76 10.30
N GLU A 60 -19.71 -26.87 9.59
CA GLU A 60 -18.60 -27.69 9.09
C GLU A 60 -17.88 -26.98 7.94
N GLY A 61 -16.55 -26.78 8.06
CA GLY A 61 -15.70 -26.28 6.97
C GLY A 61 -15.06 -24.90 7.15
N SER A 62 -15.25 -24.20 8.28
CA SER A 62 -14.57 -22.93 8.58
C SER A 62 -13.19 -23.20 9.24
N THR A 63 -12.10 -22.55 8.83
CA THR A 63 -10.70 -22.87 9.20
C THR A 63 -10.13 -22.12 10.42
N GLY A 64 -10.98 -21.55 11.29
CA GLY A 64 -10.58 -21.16 12.66
C GLY A 64 -10.07 -19.72 12.84
N ALA A 65 -9.80 -18.98 11.77
CA ALA A 65 -9.71 -17.52 11.80
C ALA A 65 -10.83 -16.94 10.92
N ALA A 66 -11.48 -15.85 11.37
CA ALA A 66 -12.40 -15.13 10.50
C ALA A 66 -11.56 -14.47 9.40
N ASP A 67 -11.76 -14.91 8.16
CA ASP A 67 -11.23 -14.25 6.97
C ASP A 67 -11.50 -12.72 7.05
N PRO A 68 -10.55 -11.84 6.69
CA PRO A 68 -10.73 -10.39 6.83
C PRO A 68 -11.96 -9.83 6.11
N TYR A 69 -12.38 -10.42 4.98
CA TYR A 69 -13.63 -10.07 4.34
C TYR A 69 -14.81 -10.49 5.20
N VAL A 70 -14.85 -11.74 5.65
CA VAL A 70 -15.93 -12.27 6.50
C VAL A 70 -16.07 -11.46 7.79
N LEU A 71 -14.94 -11.03 8.37
CA LEU A 71 -14.92 -10.14 9.52
C LEU A 71 -15.46 -8.75 9.17
N THR A 72 -14.97 -8.12 8.10
CA THR A 72 -15.42 -6.79 7.66
C THR A 72 -16.89 -6.79 7.27
N ASP A 73 -17.36 -7.86 6.63
CA ASP A 73 -18.75 -8.10 6.26
C ASP A 73 -19.63 -8.21 7.50
N ALA A 74 -19.26 -9.07 8.47
CA ALA A 74 -20.00 -9.22 9.72
C ALA A 74 -20.06 -7.91 10.53
N VAL A 75 -18.95 -7.16 10.59
CA VAL A 75 -18.91 -5.85 11.25
C VAL A 75 -19.79 -4.84 10.50
N SER A 76 -19.74 -4.84 9.16
CA SER A 76 -20.55 -3.96 8.32
C SER A 76 -22.03 -4.25 8.49
N ASP A 77 -22.46 -5.51 8.45
CA ASP A 77 -23.85 -5.94 8.61
C ASP A 77 -24.41 -5.60 10.00
N ALA A 78 -23.54 -5.62 11.03
CA ALA A 78 -23.88 -5.17 12.37
C ALA A 78 -23.92 -3.63 12.52
N GLY A 79 -23.64 -2.87 11.46
CA GLY A 79 -23.59 -1.40 11.48
C GLY A 79 -22.27 -0.81 11.97
N GLY A 80 -21.29 -1.65 12.32
CA GLY A 80 -19.94 -1.23 12.67
C GLY A 80 -19.15 -0.73 11.47
N ALA A 81 -17.98 -0.14 11.74
CA ALA A 81 -17.07 0.37 10.72
C ALA A 81 -15.59 0.29 11.16
N ASP A 82 -15.32 -0.40 12.26
CA ASP A 82 -13.97 -0.54 12.79
C ASP A 82 -13.14 -1.38 11.81
N PRO A 83 -12.02 -0.86 11.27
CA PRO A 83 -11.23 -1.59 10.30
C PRO A 83 -10.50 -2.74 10.99
N THR A 84 -10.69 -3.95 10.45
CA THR A 84 -9.99 -5.20 10.82
C THR A 84 -9.77 -5.40 12.34
N PRO A 85 -10.82 -5.54 13.17
CA PRO A 85 -10.67 -5.81 14.60
C PRO A 85 -9.83 -7.07 14.85
N ARG A 86 -8.97 -7.06 15.88
CA ARG A 86 -8.27 -8.26 16.33
C ARG A 86 -9.30 -9.28 16.80
N SER A 87 -9.34 -10.44 16.15
CA SER A 87 -10.34 -11.47 16.43
C SER A 87 -9.76 -12.65 17.19
N TYR A 88 -10.52 -13.18 18.16
CA TYR A 88 -10.20 -14.38 18.90
C TYR A 88 -11.35 -15.35 18.78
N VAL A 89 -11.11 -16.48 18.11
CA VAL A 89 -12.12 -17.52 17.91
C VAL A 89 -11.71 -18.73 18.74
N VAL A 90 -12.60 -19.16 19.63
CA VAL A 90 -12.49 -20.41 20.38
C VAL A 90 -13.62 -21.32 19.93
N ARG A 91 -13.27 -22.55 19.58
CA ARG A 91 -14.23 -23.63 19.31
C ARG A 91 -14.02 -24.71 20.34
N ALA A 92 -15.11 -25.14 20.95
CA ALA A 92 -15.10 -26.15 21.98
C ALA A 92 -16.09 -27.26 21.62
N TRP A 93 -15.66 -28.49 21.84
CA TRP A 93 -16.50 -29.68 21.71
C TRP A 93 -17.48 -29.84 22.88
N VAL A 94 -17.20 -29.16 23.99
CA VAL A 94 -18.00 -29.10 25.21
C VAL A 94 -18.12 -27.63 25.64
N ARG A 95 -19.31 -27.20 26.06
CA ARG A 95 -19.64 -25.78 26.29
C ARG A 95 -18.72 -25.10 27.31
N GLU A 96 -18.45 -25.80 28.41
CA GLU A 96 -17.61 -25.31 29.51
C GLU A 96 -16.18 -24.98 29.07
N HIS A 97 -15.66 -25.71 28.08
CA HIS A 97 -14.29 -25.51 27.58
C HIS A 97 -14.14 -24.23 26.74
N ALA A 98 -15.22 -23.65 26.22
CA ALA A 98 -15.13 -22.43 25.41
C ALA A 98 -14.58 -21.25 26.25
N ILE A 99 -15.17 -21.02 27.42
CA ILE A 99 -14.71 -19.94 28.31
C ILE A 99 -13.38 -20.31 28.98
N GLY A 100 -13.20 -21.58 29.38
CA GLY A 100 -11.96 -22.04 30.00
C GLY A 100 -10.74 -21.86 29.09
N THR A 101 -10.86 -22.24 27.81
CA THR A 101 -9.81 -22.05 26.80
C THR A 101 -9.52 -20.58 26.56
N PHE A 102 -10.57 -19.75 26.50
CA PHE A 102 -10.38 -18.30 26.33
C PHE A 102 -9.66 -17.67 27.53
N ARG A 103 -9.98 -18.08 28.76
CA ARG A 103 -9.33 -17.56 29.98
C ARG A 103 -7.84 -17.90 30.11
N ALA A 104 -7.37 -18.92 29.39
CA ALA A 104 -5.96 -19.26 29.37
C ALA A 104 -5.10 -18.26 28.55
N ARG A 105 -5.75 -17.37 27.79
CA ARG A 105 -5.12 -16.32 27.00
C ARG A 105 -4.52 -15.25 27.92
N LYS A 106 -3.26 -14.88 27.67
CA LYS A 106 -2.54 -13.83 28.43
C LYS A 106 -2.21 -12.60 27.59
N ASP A 107 -2.74 -12.60 26.38
CA ASP A 107 -2.27 -11.83 25.25
C ASP A 107 -3.33 -10.82 24.78
N LEU A 108 -4.54 -10.87 25.35
CA LEU A 108 -5.65 -9.98 25.05
C LEU A 108 -5.27 -8.48 25.14
N ALA A 109 -4.40 -8.13 26.09
CA ALA A 109 -3.96 -6.77 26.39
C ALA A 109 -2.53 -6.42 25.88
N SER A 110 -1.99 -7.22 24.94
CA SER A 110 -0.67 -6.96 24.32
C SER A 110 -0.65 -5.63 23.57
N GLU A 111 -1.70 -5.35 22.81
CA GLU A 111 -1.94 -4.10 22.08
C GLU A 111 -3.12 -3.30 22.67
N PRO A 112 -3.17 -1.97 22.46
CA PRO A 112 -4.31 -1.17 22.86
C PRO A 112 -5.60 -1.60 22.13
N ALA A 113 -6.74 -1.36 22.78
CA ALA A 113 -8.07 -1.44 22.19
C ALA A 113 -8.97 -0.43 22.90
N THR A 114 -9.87 0.21 22.15
CA THR A 114 -10.85 1.13 22.72
C THR A 114 -12.21 0.49 22.87
N HIS A 115 -12.52 -0.52 22.04
CA HIS A 115 -13.80 -1.22 22.04
C HIS A 115 -13.62 -2.73 21.95
N VAL A 116 -14.58 -3.47 22.51
CA VAL A 116 -14.65 -4.93 22.45
C VAL A 116 -16.05 -5.39 22.02
N GLY A 117 -16.11 -6.38 21.14
CA GLY A 117 -17.31 -7.16 20.87
C GLY A 117 -17.14 -8.58 21.34
N VAL A 118 -18.15 -9.14 22.01
CA VAL A 118 -18.12 -10.54 22.45
C VAL A 118 -19.38 -11.23 21.96
N GLY A 119 -19.22 -12.40 21.36
CA GLY A 119 -20.31 -13.21 20.88
C GLY A 119 -20.06 -14.68 21.08
N ALA A 120 -21.06 -15.40 21.58
CA ALA A 120 -21.01 -16.84 21.71
C ALA A 120 -22.18 -17.50 20.97
N ALA A 121 -21.95 -18.72 20.51
CA ALA A 121 -22.97 -19.57 19.94
C ALA A 121 -22.81 -21.00 20.48
N VAL A 122 -23.91 -21.73 20.57
CA VAL A 122 -23.95 -23.11 21.08
C VAL A 122 -24.80 -23.96 20.13
N LYS A 123 -24.35 -25.18 19.84
CA LYS A 123 -25.07 -26.18 19.04
C LYS A 123 -24.85 -27.58 19.63
N GLY A 124 -25.85 -28.10 20.34
CA GLY A 124 -25.65 -29.29 21.18
C GLY A 124 -24.57 -29.00 22.22
N GLU A 125 -23.63 -29.92 22.42
CA GLU A 125 -22.49 -29.76 23.34
C GLU A 125 -21.41 -28.80 22.83
N ARG A 126 -21.43 -28.48 21.54
CA ARG A 126 -20.42 -27.62 20.92
C ARG A 126 -20.70 -26.16 21.22
N ALA A 127 -19.65 -25.41 21.51
CA ALA A 127 -19.71 -23.96 21.66
C ALA A 127 -18.65 -23.26 20.82
N ALA A 128 -18.96 -22.07 20.37
CA ALA A 128 -18.01 -21.15 19.77
C ALA A 128 -18.07 -19.81 20.49
N LEU A 129 -16.91 -19.22 20.77
CA LEU A 129 -16.76 -17.90 21.36
C LEU A 129 -15.89 -17.07 20.42
N VAL A 130 -16.37 -15.88 20.08
CA VAL A 130 -15.65 -14.88 19.28
C VAL A 130 -15.51 -13.60 20.11
N VAL A 131 -14.29 -13.09 20.21
CA VAL A 131 -13.99 -11.78 20.79
C VAL A 131 -13.32 -10.92 19.74
N LEU A 132 -13.81 -9.69 19.54
CA LEU A 132 -13.28 -8.70 18.62
C LEU A 132 -12.76 -7.51 19.42
N LEU A 133 -11.47 -7.19 19.31
CA LEU A 133 -10.85 -6.03 19.93
C LEU A 133 -10.54 -4.99 18.85
N ALA A 134 -11.09 -3.79 18.99
CA ALA A 134 -10.93 -2.71 18.01
C ALA A 134 -10.27 -1.49 18.64
N GLU A 135 -9.32 -0.89 17.91
CA GLU A 135 -8.87 0.47 18.13
C GLU A 135 -9.70 1.41 17.24
N ARG A 136 -10.83 1.89 17.77
CA ARG A 136 -11.73 2.78 17.03
C ARG A 136 -11.07 4.12 16.73
N LYS A 137 -10.87 4.38 15.44
CA LYS A 137 -10.21 5.58 14.91
C LYS A 137 -11.18 6.61 14.33
N ALA A 138 -12.44 6.26 14.13
CA ALA A 138 -13.51 7.20 13.82
C ALA A 138 -14.84 6.76 14.44
N THR A 139 -15.62 7.73 14.92
CA THR A 139 -17.02 7.53 15.30
C THR A 139 -17.89 8.03 14.16
N LEU A 140 -18.77 7.15 13.63
CA LEU A 140 -19.66 7.50 12.53
C LEU A 140 -21.10 7.67 13.02
N ALA A 141 -21.82 8.61 12.42
CA ALA A 141 -23.26 8.66 12.51
C ALA A 141 -23.88 7.41 11.86
N SER A 142 -25.13 7.08 12.22
CA SER A 142 -25.84 5.95 11.64
C SER A 142 -25.90 6.04 10.12
N PHE A 143 -25.54 4.94 9.45
CA PHE A 143 -25.43 4.85 8.00
C PHE A 143 -26.01 3.50 7.55
N LYS A 144 -26.94 3.50 6.59
CA LYS A 144 -27.59 2.28 6.11
C LYS A 144 -26.61 1.47 5.25
N ARG A 145 -26.49 0.19 5.60
CA ARG A 145 -25.57 -0.78 4.97
C ARG A 145 -26.21 -1.54 3.82
N THR A 146 -27.54 -1.56 3.76
CA THR A 146 -28.30 -2.20 2.68
C THR A 146 -29.24 -1.18 2.05
N LEU A 147 -29.11 -0.99 0.75
CA LEU A 147 -29.93 -0.10 -0.06
C LEU A 147 -30.76 -0.95 -1.04
N PRO A 148 -32.09 -0.78 -1.10
CA PRO A 148 -32.94 -1.68 -1.86
C PRO A 148 -32.80 -1.52 -3.39
N ARG A 149 -32.36 -0.35 -3.87
CA ARG A 149 -32.22 -0.05 -5.30
C ARG A 149 -31.03 0.89 -5.55
N PRO A 150 -30.44 0.87 -6.77
CA PRO A 150 -29.44 1.84 -7.20
C PRO A 150 -29.98 3.28 -7.27
N GLY A 151 -29.08 4.25 -7.41
CA GLY A 151 -29.37 5.69 -7.48
C GLY A 151 -29.55 6.36 -6.12
N ALA A 152 -29.41 5.61 -5.03
CA ALA A 152 -29.51 6.15 -3.68
C ALA A 152 -28.33 7.09 -3.37
N THR A 153 -28.60 8.14 -2.62
CA THR A 153 -27.58 9.04 -2.06
C THR A 153 -27.71 9.07 -0.55
N GLN A 154 -26.59 9.08 0.17
CA GLN A 154 -26.58 9.10 1.63
C GLN A 154 -25.44 9.97 2.16
N THR A 155 -25.70 10.71 3.24
CA THR A 155 -24.67 11.52 3.88
C THR A 155 -23.97 10.67 4.94
N LEU A 156 -22.65 10.50 4.78
CA LEU A 156 -21.77 9.98 5.80
C LEU A 156 -21.27 11.16 6.65
N CYS A 157 -21.45 11.10 7.96
CA CYS A 157 -20.86 12.06 8.90
C CYS A 157 -20.15 11.30 10.02
N GLY A 158 -19.09 11.88 10.55
CA GLY A 158 -18.35 11.29 11.66
C GLY A 158 -17.30 12.23 12.25
N GLN A 159 -16.56 11.69 13.21
CA GLN A 159 -15.48 12.36 13.89
C GLN A 159 -14.27 11.42 13.99
N LEU A 160 -13.10 11.89 13.56
CA LEU A 160 -11.83 11.20 13.71
C LEU A 160 -11.37 11.23 15.18
N ALA A 161 -10.87 10.10 15.67
CA ALA A 161 -10.25 10.01 16.99
C ALA A 161 -8.89 10.72 16.98
N SER A 162 -8.55 11.41 18.06
CA SER A 162 -7.22 12.01 18.21
C SER A 162 -6.12 10.94 18.21
N PRO A 163 -4.96 11.14 17.55
CA PRO A 163 -4.49 12.39 16.93
C PRO A 163 -4.84 12.57 15.44
N LEU A 164 -5.69 11.72 14.86
CA LEU A 164 -6.01 11.78 13.43
C LEU A 164 -6.74 13.09 13.07
N ARG A 165 -6.39 13.67 11.92
CA ARG A 165 -6.99 14.91 11.38
C ARG A 165 -7.17 14.81 9.86
N GLY A 166 -7.99 15.68 9.29
CA GLY A 166 -8.11 15.83 7.84
C GLY A 166 -8.65 14.57 7.18
N ALA A 167 -9.96 14.35 7.31
CA ALA A 167 -10.60 13.17 6.77
C ALA A 167 -10.57 13.16 5.23
N GLU A 168 -10.38 11.99 4.65
CA GLU A 168 -10.59 11.75 3.22
C GLU A 168 -11.54 10.56 3.09
N VAL A 169 -12.56 10.67 2.23
CA VAL A 169 -13.57 9.63 2.03
C VAL A 169 -13.43 9.04 0.64
N PHE A 170 -13.46 7.72 0.57
CA PHE A 170 -13.37 6.96 -0.67
C PHE A 170 -14.54 5.98 -0.77
N VAL A 171 -15.04 5.79 -1.99
CA VAL A 171 -16.09 4.82 -2.29
C VAL A 171 -15.62 3.95 -3.44
N THR A 172 -15.31 2.68 -3.16
CA THR A 172 -15.08 1.67 -4.20
C THR A 172 -16.42 1.15 -4.67
N ARG A 173 -16.66 1.24 -5.97
CA ARG A 173 -17.86 0.76 -6.65
C ARG A 173 -17.78 -0.74 -6.96
N PRO A 174 -18.89 -1.40 -7.34
CA PRO A 174 -18.90 -2.82 -7.70
C PRO A 174 -18.04 -3.15 -8.91
N ASP A 175 -17.85 -2.18 -9.83
CA ASP A 175 -16.94 -2.31 -10.98
C ASP A 175 -15.45 -2.09 -10.58
N GLY A 176 -15.19 -1.85 -9.30
CA GLY A 176 -13.87 -1.62 -8.70
C GLY A 176 -13.34 -0.19 -8.81
N ASN A 177 -14.05 0.71 -9.51
CA ASN A 177 -13.63 2.10 -9.64
C ASN A 177 -13.80 2.84 -8.32
N VAL A 178 -12.91 3.78 -8.03
CA VAL A 178 -12.89 4.50 -6.75
C VAL A 178 -13.30 5.95 -6.95
N ASP A 179 -14.42 6.31 -6.34
CA ASP A 179 -14.85 7.70 -6.25
C ASP A 179 -14.21 8.35 -5.02
N ARG A 180 -13.93 9.67 -5.12
CA ARG A 180 -13.46 10.50 -4.00
C ARG A 180 -14.45 11.63 -3.72
N PRO A 181 -15.54 11.35 -3.00
CA PRO A 181 -16.54 12.35 -2.68
C PRO A 181 -15.93 13.51 -1.90
N LYS A 182 -16.22 14.74 -2.31
CA LYS A 182 -15.77 15.93 -1.58
C LYS A 182 -16.41 15.94 -0.19
N LEU A 183 -15.67 16.45 0.78
CA LEU A 183 -16.24 16.74 2.10
C LEU A 183 -17.23 17.91 1.96
N THR A 184 -18.42 17.73 2.52
CA THR A 184 -19.43 18.79 2.71
C THR A 184 -19.24 19.52 4.04
N ARG A 185 -18.49 18.92 4.97
CA ARG A 185 -17.99 19.53 6.20
C ARG A 185 -16.59 18.99 6.47
N ASP A 186 -15.65 19.89 6.75
CA ASP A 186 -14.28 19.58 7.15
C ASP A 186 -13.89 20.55 8.27
N ALA A 187 -13.97 20.09 9.52
CA ALA A 187 -13.71 20.88 10.71
C ALA A 187 -12.74 20.14 11.65
N GLY A 188 -11.52 19.93 11.18
CA GLY A 188 -10.43 19.31 11.93
C GLY A 188 -10.60 17.80 12.08
N ALA A 189 -11.36 17.38 13.09
CA ALA A 189 -11.69 15.98 13.34
C ALA A 189 -13.09 15.61 12.81
N ASP A 190 -14.01 16.57 12.75
CA ASP A 190 -15.37 16.33 12.25
C ASP A 190 -15.41 16.40 10.73
N PHE A 191 -16.13 15.46 10.12
CA PHE A 191 -16.31 15.42 8.68
C PHE A 191 -17.72 15.00 8.28
N CYS A 192 -18.16 15.47 7.12
CA CYS A 192 -19.30 14.90 6.41
C CYS A 192 -19.01 14.82 4.91
N SER A 193 -19.57 13.82 4.24
CA SER A 193 -19.54 13.69 2.79
C SER A 193 -20.82 13.05 2.26
N ARG A 194 -21.25 13.48 1.07
CA ARG A 194 -22.42 12.92 0.39
C ARG A 194 -21.96 11.83 -0.58
N LEU A 195 -22.40 10.60 -0.33
CA LEU A 195 -22.03 9.41 -1.10
C LEU A 195 -23.17 9.04 -2.06
N SER A 196 -22.82 8.64 -3.28
CA SER A 196 -23.76 8.21 -4.33
C SER A 196 -23.52 6.75 -4.68
N PHE A 197 -24.61 6.01 -4.93
CA PHE A 197 -24.59 4.59 -5.23
C PHE A 197 -25.34 4.32 -6.56
N PRO A 198 -24.75 4.62 -7.72
CA PRO A 198 -25.46 4.68 -9.00
C PRO A 198 -25.86 3.32 -9.57
N GLY A 199 -25.12 2.26 -9.27
CA GLY A 199 -25.34 0.89 -9.76
C GLY A 199 -25.66 -0.11 -8.64
N ALA A 200 -26.19 -1.28 -9.00
CA ALA A 200 -26.36 -2.40 -8.07
C ALA A 200 -25.00 -3.08 -7.81
N GLY A 201 -24.84 -3.68 -6.64
CA GLY A 201 -23.62 -4.40 -6.25
C GLY A 201 -23.11 -4.03 -4.85
N ASN A 202 -21.94 -4.59 -4.53
CA ASN A 202 -21.23 -4.32 -3.29
C ASN A 202 -20.29 -3.11 -3.45
N TYR A 203 -20.41 -2.15 -2.54
CA TYR A 203 -19.53 -1.01 -2.42
C TYR A 203 -18.70 -1.13 -1.15
N ALA A 204 -17.47 -0.63 -1.18
CA ALA A 204 -16.66 -0.41 0.01
C ALA A 204 -16.53 1.09 0.27
N VAL A 205 -16.76 1.51 1.51
CA VAL A 205 -16.57 2.90 1.93
C VAL A 205 -15.44 2.94 2.94
N GLU A 206 -14.44 3.78 2.67
CA GLU A 206 -13.27 3.98 3.52
C GLU A 206 -13.18 5.45 3.94
N VAL A 207 -12.85 5.66 5.21
CA VAL A 207 -12.48 6.97 5.74
C VAL A 207 -11.02 6.88 6.17
N ILE A 208 -10.19 7.75 5.62
CA ILE A 208 -8.78 7.90 5.98
C ILE A 208 -8.63 9.15 6.85
N GLY A 209 -7.82 9.07 7.91
CA GLY A 209 -7.35 10.21 8.67
C GLY A 209 -5.83 10.32 8.62
N ARG A 210 -5.28 11.52 8.73
CA ARG A 210 -3.82 11.75 8.77
C ARG A 210 -3.33 11.72 10.22
N GLY A 211 -2.49 10.75 10.54
CA GLY A 211 -1.77 10.63 11.81
C GLY A 211 -0.32 11.10 11.72
N GLN A 212 0.40 11.02 12.83
CA GLN A 212 1.82 11.40 12.89
C GLN A 212 2.73 10.53 12.00
N ARG A 213 2.29 9.29 11.73
CA ARG A 213 3.03 8.30 10.91
C ARG A 213 2.52 8.21 9.46
N GLY A 214 1.64 9.13 9.05
CA GLY A 214 1.05 9.15 7.71
C GLY A 214 -0.46 8.91 7.70
N PRO A 215 -1.06 8.64 6.52
CA PRO A 215 -2.48 8.31 6.40
C PRO A 215 -2.78 6.96 7.06
N GLU A 216 -3.89 6.91 7.79
CA GLU A 216 -4.38 5.72 8.48
C GLU A 216 -5.86 5.48 8.16
N VAL A 217 -6.25 4.22 7.97
CA VAL A 217 -7.65 3.85 7.81
C VAL A 217 -8.37 4.04 9.14
N ALA A 218 -9.31 4.98 9.17
CA ALA A 218 -10.08 5.34 10.36
C ALA A 218 -11.41 4.59 10.44
N ALA A 219 -12.00 4.28 9.28
CA ALA A 219 -13.20 3.44 9.17
C ALA A 219 -13.23 2.71 7.82
N LEU A 220 -13.75 1.48 7.82
CA LEU A 220 -13.99 0.66 6.63
C LEU A 220 -15.29 -0.12 6.80
N PHE A 221 -16.19 -0.02 5.83
CA PHE A 221 -17.43 -0.80 5.83
C PHE A 221 -17.95 -1.05 4.42
N LEU A 222 -18.77 -2.09 4.28
CA LEU A 222 -19.39 -2.47 3.03
C LEU A 222 -20.84 -1.97 2.96
N VAL A 223 -21.31 -1.65 1.75
CA VAL A 223 -22.70 -1.28 1.45
C VAL A 223 -23.20 -2.18 0.33
N ASP A 224 -24.30 -2.91 0.56
CA ASP A 224 -24.97 -3.71 -0.47
C ASP A 224 -26.11 -2.90 -1.11
N VAL A 225 -26.13 -2.85 -2.44
CA VAL A 225 -27.11 -2.11 -3.22
C VAL A 225 -27.85 -3.07 -4.14
N GLY A 226 -29.14 -3.27 -3.89
CA GLY A 226 -29.99 -4.16 -4.66
C GLY A 226 -30.04 -5.61 -4.15
N GLY A 227 -29.50 -5.90 -2.96
CA GLY A 227 -29.60 -7.24 -2.36
C GLY A 227 -28.71 -8.28 -3.04
N THR A 228 -27.56 -7.85 -3.56
CA THR A 228 -26.69 -8.67 -4.41
C THR A 228 -25.66 -9.49 -3.63
N ARG A 229 -25.52 -9.23 -2.32
CA ARG A 229 -24.56 -9.95 -1.48
C ARG A 229 -25.06 -11.38 -1.20
N SER A 230 -24.72 -12.31 -2.09
CA SER A 230 -24.88 -13.75 -1.84
C SER A 230 -23.86 -14.22 -0.81
N ARG A 231 -24.36 -14.87 0.24
CA ARG A 231 -23.57 -15.53 1.29
C ARG A 231 -22.74 -16.73 0.77
N GLU A 232 -23.05 -17.24 -0.43
CA GLU A 232 -22.48 -18.48 -0.98
C GLU A 232 -21.13 -18.27 -1.69
N ALA A 233 -20.78 -17.05 -2.08
CA ALA A 233 -19.50 -16.74 -2.74
C ALA A 233 -18.36 -16.49 -1.73
N ARG A 234 -18.37 -17.18 -0.59
CA ARG A 234 -17.25 -17.19 0.37
C ARG A 234 -16.16 -18.10 -0.19
N LEU A 235 -15.37 -17.58 -1.13
CA LEU A 235 -14.22 -18.28 -1.68
C LEU A 235 -13.30 -18.67 -0.52
N ARG A 236 -13.06 -19.97 -0.35
CA ARG A 236 -11.94 -20.44 0.48
C ARG A 236 -10.68 -19.91 -0.16
N VAL A 237 -10.04 -18.95 0.48
CA VAL A 237 -8.74 -18.43 0.05
C VAL A 237 -7.70 -19.52 0.32
N GLU A 238 -7.17 -20.14 -0.73
CA GLU A 238 -6.01 -21.02 -0.62
C GLU A 238 -4.74 -20.16 -0.48
N GLU A 239 -4.07 -20.30 0.66
CA GLU A 239 -2.83 -19.57 0.94
C GLU A 239 -1.63 -20.29 0.31
N PRO A 240 -0.67 -19.55 -0.29
CA PRO A 240 0.57 -20.10 -0.82
C PRO A 240 1.42 -20.73 0.28
N ARG A 241 2.15 -21.80 -0.07
CA ARG A 241 3.04 -22.51 0.84
C ARG A 241 4.46 -21.98 0.80
N THR A 242 4.83 -21.29 -0.29
CA THR A 242 6.16 -20.72 -0.47
C THR A 242 6.11 -19.24 -0.85
N LEU A 243 7.21 -18.53 -0.59
CA LEU A 243 7.37 -17.13 -1.02
C LEU A 243 7.26 -16.98 -2.54
N ALA A 244 7.81 -17.92 -3.31
CA ALA A 244 7.75 -17.88 -4.78
C ALA A 244 6.30 -18.03 -5.28
N GLU A 245 5.54 -18.97 -4.70
CA GLU A 245 4.10 -19.10 -4.98
C GLU A 245 3.35 -17.82 -4.61
N ALA A 246 3.63 -17.24 -3.45
CA ALA A 246 3.00 -15.99 -3.02
C ALA A 246 3.27 -14.85 -4.01
N ARG A 247 4.52 -14.65 -4.45
CA ARG A 247 4.86 -13.61 -5.43
C ARG A 247 4.11 -13.78 -6.74
N VAL A 248 4.06 -15.00 -7.27
CA VAL A 248 3.36 -15.30 -8.53
C VAL A 248 1.85 -15.07 -8.38
N LEU A 249 1.24 -15.58 -7.31
CA LEU A 249 -0.19 -15.45 -7.07
C LEU A 249 -0.59 -13.99 -6.87
N LEU A 250 0.10 -13.27 -5.98
CA LEU A 250 -0.23 -11.87 -5.67
C LEU A 250 0.00 -10.97 -6.88
N LEU A 251 1.11 -11.12 -7.61
CA LEU A 251 1.31 -10.36 -8.85
C LEU A 251 0.25 -10.69 -9.90
N GLY A 252 -0.18 -11.94 -9.98
CA GLY A 252 -1.29 -12.38 -10.82
C GLY A 252 -2.61 -11.68 -10.45
N GLN A 253 -2.93 -11.58 -9.16
CA GLN A 253 -4.11 -10.88 -8.66
C GLN A 253 -4.05 -9.38 -8.96
N ILE A 254 -2.92 -8.72 -8.68
CA ILE A 254 -2.67 -7.32 -9.04
C ILE A 254 -2.90 -7.08 -10.53
N ASN A 255 -2.36 -7.94 -11.39
CA ASN A 255 -2.48 -7.78 -12.84
C ASN A 255 -3.86 -8.14 -13.39
N ALA A 256 -4.59 -9.06 -12.76
CA ALA A 256 -5.99 -9.33 -13.07
C ALA A 256 -6.85 -8.10 -12.74
N LEU A 257 -6.64 -7.52 -11.57
CA LEU A 257 -7.25 -6.28 -11.14
C LEU A 257 -6.96 -5.14 -12.13
N ARG A 258 -5.68 -4.90 -12.45
CA ARG A 258 -5.29 -3.86 -13.41
C ARG A 258 -5.91 -4.05 -14.79
N ARG A 259 -5.99 -5.30 -15.28
CA ARG A 259 -6.67 -5.61 -16.55
C ARG A 259 -8.17 -5.28 -16.51
N ALA A 260 -8.86 -5.62 -15.42
CA ALA A 260 -10.27 -5.27 -15.24
C ALA A 260 -10.50 -3.74 -15.27
N HIS A 261 -9.49 -2.97 -14.86
CA HIS A 261 -9.47 -1.50 -14.87
C HIS A 261 -8.74 -0.87 -16.07
N GLN A 262 -8.48 -1.64 -17.14
CA GLN A 262 -7.81 -1.16 -18.36
C GLN A 262 -6.43 -0.52 -18.10
N GLN A 263 -5.74 -0.95 -17.05
CA GLN A 263 -4.37 -0.55 -16.74
C GLN A 263 -3.36 -1.56 -17.31
N PRO A 264 -2.18 -1.11 -17.79
CA PRO A 264 -1.11 -2.00 -18.23
C PRO A 264 -0.66 -2.93 -17.11
N ALA A 265 -0.33 -4.18 -17.43
CA ALA A 265 0.21 -5.12 -16.45
C ALA A 265 1.56 -4.64 -15.92
N LEU A 266 1.82 -4.92 -14.65
CA LEU A 266 3.12 -4.72 -14.00
C LEU A 266 4.00 -5.95 -14.22
N HIS A 267 5.29 -5.70 -14.35
CA HIS A 267 6.31 -6.76 -14.40
C HIS A 267 6.96 -6.93 -13.02
N ALA A 268 7.32 -8.17 -12.67
CA ALA A 268 8.12 -8.42 -11.48
C ALA A 268 9.52 -7.81 -11.64
N ASP A 269 9.99 -7.09 -10.63
CA ASP A 269 11.34 -6.52 -10.60
C ASP A 269 12.12 -7.07 -9.39
N PRO A 270 13.22 -7.82 -9.61
CA PRO A 270 14.00 -8.43 -8.54
C PRO A 270 14.59 -7.44 -7.51
N ALA A 271 14.92 -6.22 -7.93
CA ALA A 271 15.44 -5.21 -7.01
C ALA A 271 14.31 -4.68 -6.10
N LEU A 272 13.11 -4.45 -6.66
CA LEU A 272 11.93 -4.12 -5.86
C LEU A 272 11.52 -5.26 -4.93
N GLU A 273 11.59 -6.52 -5.39
CA GLU A 273 11.33 -7.69 -4.55
C GLU A 273 12.29 -7.74 -3.36
N ALA A 274 13.57 -7.44 -3.58
CA ALA A 274 14.55 -7.37 -2.51
C ALA A 274 14.27 -6.23 -1.51
N VAL A 275 13.80 -5.07 -1.99
CA VAL A 275 13.36 -3.97 -1.13
C VAL A 275 12.17 -4.39 -0.27
N ALA A 276 11.11 -4.89 -0.91
CA ALA A 276 9.87 -5.31 -0.26
C ALA A 276 10.14 -6.43 0.76
N GLN A 277 10.93 -7.44 0.38
CA GLN A 277 11.27 -8.58 1.22
C GLN A 277 12.03 -8.16 2.48
N ARG A 278 13.08 -7.34 2.32
CA ARG A 278 13.86 -6.83 3.46
C ARG A 278 12.99 -6.04 4.42
N TYR A 279 12.02 -5.27 3.91
CA TYR A 279 11.15 -4.48 4.76
C TYR A 279 10.09 -5.33 5.48
N ALA A 280 9.51 -6.33 4.80
CA ALA A 280 8.63 -7.31 5.41
C ALA A 280 9.33 -8.04 6.57
N GLU A 281 10.56 -8.52 6.34
CA GLU A 281 11.37 -9.19 7.35
C GLU A 281 11.75 -8.25 8.50
N ARG A 282 12.02 -6.98 8.21
CA ARG A 282 12.31 -5.98 9.22
C ARG A 282 11.12 -5.77 10.16
N MET A 283 9.93 -5.54 9.61
CA MET A 283 8.69 -5.42 10.37
C MET A 283 8.44 -6.65 11.25
N ALA A 284 8.64 -7.85 10.69
CA ALA A 284 8.48 -9.11 11.41
C ALA A 284 9.50 -9.26 12.57
N ARG A 285 10.78 -8.92 12.34
CA ARG A 285 11.84 -9.05 13.36
C ARG A 285 11.73 -8.00 14.46
N GLU A 286 11.38 -6.77 14.12
CA GLU A 286 11.34 -5.64 15.05
C GLU A 286 9.96 -5.45 15.70
N GLY A 287 8.93 -6.19 15.26
CA GLY A 287 7.61 -6.18 15.89
C GLY A 287 6.83 -4.90 15.65
N PHE A 288 6.89 -4.34 14.44
CA PHE A 288 6.13 -3.15 14.06
C PHE A 288 5.46 -3.32 12.69
N PHE A 289 4.42 -2.53 12.43
CA PHE A 289 3.74 -2.49 11.14
C PHE A 289 3.43 -1.04 10.76
N ALA A 290 4.25 -0.46 9.87
CA ALA A 290 4.15 0.94 9.43
C ALA A 290 4.98 1.20 8.16
N HIS A 291 4.63 2.23 7.38
CA HIS A 291 5.40 2.67 6.20
C HIS A 291 6.78 3.28 6.55
N VAL A 292 6.87 3.89 7.74
CA VAL A 292 8.08 4.47 8.32
C VAL A 292 8.52 3.61 9.50
N ALA A 293 9.79 3.21 9.50
CA ALA A 293 10.36 2.39 10.54
C ALA A 293 10.64 3.19 11.84
N PRO A 294 10.88 2.53 12.98
CA PRO A 294 11.14 3.20 14.26
C PRO A 294 12.37 4.13 14.26
N ASP A 295 13.34 3.89 13.36
CA ASP A 295 14.52 4.74 13.15
C ASP A 295 14.24 5.96 12.24
N GLY A 296 13.00 6.12 11.78
CA GLY A 296 12.58 7.18 10.87
C GLY A 296 12.78 6.88 9.39
N SER A 297 13.29 5.69 9.02
CA SER A 297 13.50 5.36 7.63
C SER A 297 12.20 5.05 6.87
N ASP A 298 12.06 5.62 5.68
CA ASP A 298 10.86 5.55 4.85
C ASP A 298 11.13 4.81 3.51
N LEU A 299 10.09 4.68 2.68
CA LEU A 299 10.20 4.03 1.38
C LEU A 299 11.25 4.71 0.49
N ARG A 300 11.35 6.04 0.52
CA ARG A 300 12.33 6.77 -0.30
C ARG A 300 13.75 6.32 0.01
N GLN A 301 14.12 6.26 1.28
CA GLN A 301 15.45 5.82 1.68
C GLN A 301 15.69 4.34 1.31
N ARG A 302 14.68 3.49 1.43
CA ARG A 302 14.75 2.08 0.98
C ARG A 302 14.95 1.96 -0.53
N MET A 303 14.31 2.83 -1.30
CA MET A 303 14.43 2.88 -2.77
C MET A 303 15.78 3.47 -3.22
N GLU A 304 16.32 4.46 -2.52
CA GLU A 304 17.67 5.00 -2.79
C GLU A 304 18.75 3.92 -2.62
N ALA A 305 18.59 3.04 -1.63
CA ALA A 305 19.49 1.88 -1.43
C ALA A 305 19.33 0.77 -2.48
N ALA A 306 18.20 0.73 -3.20
CA ALA A 306 17.94 -0.25 -4.27
C ALA A 306 18.69 0.09 -5.58
N GLY A 307 19.18 1.32 -5.70
CA GLY A 307 19.94 1.82 -6.84
C GLY A 307 19.15 2.78 -7.73
N PRO A 308 19.84 3.43 -8.69
CA PRO A 308 19.22 4.37 -9.63
C PRO A 308 18.30 3.63 -10.62
N GLY A 309 17.20 4.27 -11.05
CA GLY A 309 16.32 3.70 -12.09
C GLY A 309 14.82 3.74 -11.83
N TYR A 310 14.34 4.32 -10.73
CA TYR A 310 12.91 4.47 -10.45
C TYR A 310 12.52 5.94 -10.36
N ARG A 311 11.52 6.36 -11.16
CA ARG A 311 11.08 7.78 -11.25
C ARG A 311 9.97 8.14 -10.27
N SER A 312 9.14 7.17 -9.95
CA SER A 312 8.08 7.29 -8.94
C SER A 312 7.87 5.92 -8.32
N TYR A 313 7.46 5.89 -7.06
CA TYR A 313 7.22 4.65 -6.33
C TYR A 313 6.10 4.80 -5.30
N GLY A 314 5.44 3.69 -5.01
CA GLY A 314 4.40 3.58 -4.00
C GLY A 314 4.54 2.26 -3.24
N GLU A 315 3.97 2.19 -2.04
CA GLU A 315 4.00 1.00 -1.20
C GLU A 315 2.62 0.71 -0.64
N ASN A 316 2.25 -0.56 -0.65
CA ASN A 316 1.17 -1.09 0.17
C ASN A 316 1.72 -2.05 1.21
N LEU A 317 1.10 -2.06 2.38
CA LEU A 317 1.38 -2.98 3.46
C LEU A 317 0.12 -3.75 3.81
N GLY A 318 0.24 -5.06 4.00
CA GLY A 318 -0.85 -5.94 4.42
C GLY A 318 -0.41 -6.81 5.58
N LEU A 319 -1.30 -7.02 6.55
CA LEU A 319 -1.10 -7.92 7.69
C LEU A 319 -2.35 -8.80 7.83
N ALA A 320 -2.18 -10.12 7.72
CA ALA A 320 -3.28 -11.07 7.90
C ALA A 320 -2.77 -12.45 8.29
N GLY A 321 -3.66 -13.45 8.37
CA GLY A 321 -3.31 -14.85 8.63
C GLY A 321 -2.50 -15.52 7.50
N GLY A 322 -2.46 -14.91 6.30
CA GLY A 322 -1.69 -15.39 5.16
C GLY A 322 -1.53 -14.32 4.08
N PRO A 323 -0.64 -14.53 3.10
CA PRO A 323 -0.32 -13.53 2.08
C PRO A 323 -1.51 -13.13 1.20
N VAL A 324 -2.37 -14.07 0.84
CA VAL A 324 -3.55 -13.79 0.00
C VAL A 324 -4.60 -13.04 0.80
N ALA A 325 -4.83 -13.42 2.06
CA ALA A 325 -5.70 -12.64 2.95
C ALA A 325 -5.18 -11.20 3.17
N ALA A 326 -3.87 -11.02 3.26
CA ALA A 326 -3.25 -9.70 3.40
C ALA A 326 -3.42 -8.87 2.11
N HIS A 327 -3.14 -9.46 0.95
CA HIS A 327 -3.38 -8.82 -0.35
C HIS A 327 -4.84 -8.48 -0.57
N PHE A 328 -5.76 -9.34 -0.15
CA PHE A 328 -7.18 -9.06 -0.23
C PHE A 328 -7.55 -7.77 0.53
N GLY A 329 -7.02 -7.59 1.74
CA GLY A 329 -7.22 -6.36 2.52
C GLY A 329 -6.61 -5.12 1.85
N ILE A 330 -5.46 -5.29 1.19
CA ILE A 330 -4.85 -4.25 0.35
C ILE A 330 -5.78 -3.90 -0.82
N GLU A 331 -6.24 -4.89 -1.58
CA GLU A 331 -7.06 -4.69 -2.78
C GLU A 331 -8.39 -3.95 -2.48
N HIS A 332 -8.97 -4.22 -1.32
CA HIS A 332 -10.27 -3.68 -0.90
C HIS A 332 -10.17 -2.39 -0.08
N SER A 333 -8.96 -1.89 0.16
CA SER A 333 -8.72 -0.55 0.71
C SER A 333 -8.50 0.45 -0.44
N PRO A 334 -9.39 1.43 -0.64
CA PRO A 334 -9.20 2.49 -1.62
C PRO A 334 -7.82 3.18 -1.60
N GLY A 335 -7.26 3.44 -0.41
CA GLY A 335 -5.93 4.01 -0.25
C GLY A 335 -4.84 3.16 -0.91
N HIS A 336 -4.85 1.85 -0.64
CA HIS A 336 -3.92 0.89 -1.25
C HIS A 336 -4.21 0.62 -2.73
N ARG A 337 -5.50 0.58 -3.10
CA ARG A 337 -5.95 0.36 -4.48
C ARG A 337 -5.50 1.47 -5.43
N LYS A 338 -5.29 2.70 -4.93
CA LYS A 338 -4.65 3.78 -5.67
C LYS A 338 -3.25 3.39 -6.16
N ASN A 339 -2.48 2.68 -5.34
CA ASN A 339 -1.15 2.21 -5.74
C ASN A 339 -1.25 1.06 -6.74
N LEU A 340 -2.14 0.09 -6.47
CA LEU A 340 -2.40 -1.06 -7.35
C LEU A 340 -2.80 -0.63 -8.77
N LEU A 341 -3.61 0.43 -8.90
CA LEU A 341 -4.13 0.95 -10.16
C LEU A 341 -3.36 2.18 -10.68
N GLY A 342 -2.22 2.53 -10.08
CA GLY A 342 -1.42 3.66 -10.51
C GLY A 342 -0.96 3.51 -11.97
N PRO A 343 -1.37 4.38 -12.90
CA PRO A 343 -1.05 4.25 -14.33
C PRO A 343 0.43 4.49 -14.62
N GLN A 344 1.13 5.21 -13.74
CA GLN A 344 2.55 5.52 -13.87
C GLN A 344 3.46 4.31 -13.59
N TYR A 345 2.97 3.29 -12.89
CA TYR A 345 3.78 2.14 -12.51
C TYR A 345 3.87 1.11 -13.64
N SER A 346 5.07 0.56 -13.82
CA SER A 346 5.39 -0.49 -14.79
C SER A 346 6.00 -1.74 -14.14
N ALA A 347 6.47 -1.63 -12.90
CA ALA A 347 7.10 -2.70 -12.16
C ALA A 347 6.53 -2.84 -10.75
N ALA A 348 6.60 -4.05 -10.21
CA ALA A 348 6.24 -4.37 -8.83
C ALA A 348 7.27 -5.32 -8.19
N GLY A 349 7.46 -5.18 -6.88
CA GLY A 349 8.18 -6.11 -6.02
C GLY A 349 7.33 -6.51 -4.84
N ILE A 350 7.25 -7.82 -4.56
CA ILE A 350 6.40 -8.38 -3.51
C ILE A 350 7.28 -9.08 -2.47
N GLY A 351 7.18 -8.62 -1.24
CA GLY A 351 7.85 -9.17 -0.07
C GLY A 351 6.84 -9.83 0.86
N VAL A 352 7.19 -11.00 1.41
CA VAL A 352 6.38 -11.67 2.41
C VAL A 352 7.27 -12.14 3.54
N ALA A 353 6.91 -11.77 4.77
CA ALA A 353 7.52 -12.30 5.98
C ALA A 353 6.44 -12.90 6.88
N PHE A 354 6.80 -13.98 7.55
CA PHE A 354 5.92 -14.61 8.52
C PHE A 354 6.40 -14.28 9.93
N GLN A 355 5.45 -13.98 10.81
CA GLN A 355 5.68 -13.84 12.24
C GLN A 355 4.69 -14.71 13.00
N THR A 356 5.08 -15.15 14.19
CA THR A 356 4.14 -15.78 15.11
C THR A 356 3.83 -14.79 16.22
N VAL A 357 2.63 -14.25 16.19
CA VAL A 357 2.11 -13.41 17.27
C VAL A 357 1.18 -14.29 18.07
N GLU A 358 1.58 -14.58 19.31
CA GLU A 358 0.72 -15.28 20.28
C GLU A 358 0.30 -16.69 19.82
N GLY A 359 1.24 -17.42 19.21
CA GLY A 359 1.01 -18.78 18.69
C GLY A 359 0.22 -18.82 17.38
N ARG A 360 -0.10 -17.67 16.79
CA ARG A 360 -0.79 -17.59 15.49
C ARG A 360 0.18 -17.15 14.39
N PRO A 361 0.21 -17.85 13.26
CA PRO A 361 0.93 -17.37 12.10
C PRO A 361 0.25 -16.10 11.57
N GLN A 362 1.05 -15.08 11.30
CA GLN A 362 0.67 -13.90 10.54
C GLN A 362 1.65 -13.72 9.38
N ALA A 363 1.14 -13.27 8.25
CA ALA A 363 1.94 -12.82 7.12
C ALA A 363 1.91 -11.29 7.07
N ILE A 364 3.10 -10.69 6.95
CA ILE A 364 3.32 -9.31 6.55
C ILE A 364 3.62 -9.33 5.06
N VAL A 365 2.78 -8.65 4.27
CA VAL A 365 2.95 -8.44 2.84
C VAL A 365 3.37 -7.00 2.60
N VAL A 366 4.40 -6.82 1.78
CA VAL A 366 4.86 -5.52 1.29
C VAL A 366 4.80 -5.56 -0.24
N GLU A 367 4.09 -4.62 -0.83
CA GLU A 367 4.04 -4.44 -2.28
C GLU A 367 4.65 -3.09 -2.63
N VAL A 368 5.75 -3.10 -3.36
CA VAL A 368 6.40 -1.88 -3.84
C VAL A 368 6.15 -1.76 -5.33
N PHE A 369 5.61 -0.64 -5.76
CA PHE A 369 5.34 -0.31 -7.16
C PHE A 369 6.31 0.75 -7.61
N ALA A 370 6.78 0.68 -8.85
CA ALA A 370 7.62 1.74 -9.39
C ALA A 370 7.38 1.98 -10.88
N ALA A 371 7.57 3.23 -11.27
CA ALA A 371 7.82 3.59 -12.66
C ALA A 371 9.31 3.35 -12.93
N THR A 372 9.63 2.32 -13.71
CA THR A 372 11.00 2.13 -14.17
C THR A 372 11.38 3.29 -15.08
N ALA A 373 12.59 3.82 -14.93
CA ALA A 373 13.20 4.66 -15.94
C ALA A 373 13.39 3.81 -17.20
N GLN A 374 12.37 3.78 -18.05
CA GLN A 374 12.42 3.05 -19.30
C GLN A 374 13.58 3.63 -20.11
N GLN A 375 14.55 2.77 -20.40
CA GLN A 375 15.71 3.15 -21.17
C GLN A 375 15.23 3.61 -22.54
N SER A 376 15.56 4.85 -22.91
CA SER A 376 15.12 5.40 -24.20
C SER A 376 15.55 4.49 -25.36
N ALA A 377 14.62 4.23 -26.28
CA ALA A 377 14.91 3.53 -27.53
C ALA A 377 15.77 4.38 -28.49
N ASP A 378 15.77 5.71 -28.30
CA ASP A 378 16.61 6.65 -29.04
C ASP A 378 17.14 7.76 -28.10
N PRO A 379 18.14 7.45 -27.25
CA PRO A 379 18.68 8.39 -26.28
C PRO A 379 19.28 9.64 -26.92
N LEU A 380 19.81 9.53 -28.12
CA LEU A 380 20.38 10.65 -28.89
C LEU A 380 19.29 11.58 -29.40
N GLY A 381 18.21 11.03 -29.97
CA GLY A 381 17.07 11.82 -30.43
C GLY A 381 16.34 12.51 -29.28
N ASP A 382 16.22 11.88 -28.12
CA ASP A 382 15.69 12.50 -26.90
C ASP A 382 16.50 13.72 -26.48
N ALA A 383 17.83 13.60 -26.45
CA ALA A 383 18.71 14.71 -26.10
C ALA A 383 18.59 15.88 -27.11
N TYR A 384 18.50 15.59 -28.41
CA TYR A 384 18.24 16.64 -29.41
C TYR A 384 16.87 17.31 -29.21
N ARG A 385 15.82 16.55 -28.86
CA ARG A 385 14.50 17.11 -28.54
C ARG A 385 14.56 18.00 -27.30
N ALA A 386 15.28 17.58 -26.25
CA ALA A 386 15.44 18.35 -25.02
C ALA A 386 16.15 19.70 -25.27
N VAL A 387 17.26 19.70 -26.02
CA VAL A 387 17.97 20.95 -26.39
C VAL A 387 17.04 21.92 -27.12
N ASN A 388 16.28 21.42 -28.11
CA ASN A 388 15.39 22.28 -28.89
C ASN A 388 14.15 22.73 -28.11
N ALA A 389 13.62 21.92 -27.19
CA ALA A 389 12.53 22.31 -26.31
C ALA A 389 12.92 23.49 -25.40
N HIS A 390 14.10 23.42 -24.77
CA HIS A 390 14.60 24.52 -23.94
C HIS A 390 14.83 25.83 -24.72
N ARG A 391 15.20 25.73 -26.00
CA ARG A 391 15.32 26.89 -26.90
C ARG A 391 13.95 27.44 -27.29
N ALA A 392 12.99 26.57 -27.57
CA ALA A 392 11.61 26.96 -27.87
C ALA A 392 10.94 27.71 -26.70
N ASP A 393 11.17 27.26 -25.45
CA ASP A 393 10.68 27.96 -24.25
C ASP A 393 11.19 29.41 -24.14
N ARG A 394 12.31 29.72 -24.79
CA ARG A 394 12.92 31.05 -24.86
C ARG A 394 12.71 31.76 -26.19
N HIS A 395 11.83 31.23 -27.04
CA HIS A 395 11.55 31.77 -28.36
C HIS A 395 12.80 31.85 -29.27
N LEU A 396 13.76 30.96 -29.06
CA LEU A 396 14.96 30.82 -29.90
C LEU A 396 14.72 29.79 -31.00
N PRO A 397 15.33 29.97 -32.19
CA PRO A 397 15.22 29.00 -33.28
C PRO A 397 15.88 27.66 -32.89
N PRO A 398 15.37 26.52 -33.41
CA PRO A 398 16.01 25.23 -33.21
C PRO A 398 17.39 25.21 -33.86
N LEU A 399 18.31 24.43 -33.28
CA LEU A 399 19.67 24.31 -33.82
C LEU A 399 19.71 23.28 -34.95
N GLU A 400 20.46 23.57 -36.00
CA GLU A 400 20.68 22.63 -37.10
C GLU A 400 21.71 21.57 -36.69
N ARG A 401 21.41 20.29 -36.95
CA ARG A 401 22.30 19.19 -36.57
C ARG A 401 23.53 19.17 -37.48
N SER A 402 24.71 19.01 -36.88
CA SER A 402 25.98 18.81 -37.59
C SER A 402 26.54 17.42 -37.26
N GLU A 403 26.65 16.58 -38.28
CA GLU A 403 27.25 15.24 -38.15
C GLU A 403 28.72 15.31 -37.72
N VAL A 404 29.44 16.32 -38.21
CA VAL A 404 30.85 16.56 -37.84
C VAL A 404 30.98 16.88 -36.35
N LEU A 405 30.14 17.79 -35.83
CA LEU A 405 30.14 18.11 -34.40
C LEU A 405 29.69 16.90 -33.55
N GLN A 406 28.71 16.13 -34.03
CA GLN A 406 28.24 14.92 -33.36
C GLN A 406 29.36 13.87 -33.24
N GLN A 407 30.16 13.67 -34.28
CA GLN A 407 31.29 12.74 -34.23
C GLN A 407 32.33 13.20 -33.20
N ILE A 408 32.67 14.49 -33.17
CA ILE A 408 33.61 15.06 -32.18
C ILE A 408 33.06 14.90 -30.75
N ALA A 409 31.76 15.12 -30.56
CA ALA A 409 31.07 14.94 -29.28
C ALA A 409 31.12 13.47 -28.83
N PHE A 410 30.92 12.53 -29.76
CA PHE A 410 30.94 11.09 -29.48
C PHE A 410 32.33 10.62 -29.06
N ASP A 411 33.36 11.02 -29.79
CA ASP A 411 34.74 10.69 -29.45
C ASP A 411 35.13 11.28 -28.08
N HIS A 412 34.66 12.48 -27.78
CA HIS A 412 34.89 13.10 -26.47
C HIS A 412 34.17 12.35 -25.34
N ALA A 413 32.89 12.05 -25.51
CA ALA A 413 32.08 11.34 -24.51
C ALA A 413 32.67 9.95 -24.19
N ARG A 414 33.15 9.20 -25.20
CA ARG A 414 33.83 7.92 -24.98
C ARG A 414 35.13 8.08 -24.19
N ARG A 415 35.92 9.11 -24.50
CA ARG A 415 37.19 9.37 -23.80
C ARG A 415 36.96 9.80 -22.36
N ALA A 416 35.97 10.67 -22.13
CA ALA A 416 35.57 11.10 -20.80
C ALA A 416 35.11 9.93 -19.93
N LEU A 417 34.27 9.05 -20.46
CA LEU A 417 33.86 7.82 -19.79
C LEU A 417 35.07 6.93 -19.47
N LYS A 418 35.99 6.72 -20.43
CA LYS A 418 37.19 5.89 -20.22
C LYS A 418 38.11 6.46 -19.13
N LEU A 419 38.21 7.78 -19.03
CA LEU A 419 39.04 8.47 -18.04
C LEU A 419 38.31 8.74 -16.72
N ASP A 420 37.01 8.43 -16.65
CA ASP A 420 36.11 8.76 -15.55
C ASP A 420 36.09 10.26 -15.19
N GLN A 421 36.10 11.13 -16.20
CA GLN A 421 36.21 12.59 -16.03
C GLN A 421 35.18 13.35 -16.88
N PRO A 422 34.11 13.92 -16.29
CA PRO A 422 33.10 14.68 -17.04
C PRO A 422 33.54 16.13 -17.23
N ARG A 423 34.62 16.34 -18.00
CA ARG A 423 35.21 17.65 -18.24
C ARG A 423 35.31 17.92 -19.73
N VAL A 424 35.02 19.17 -20.12
CA VAL A 424 35.12 19.67 -21.50
C VAL A 424 36.57 19.65 -22.02
N SER A 425 37.55 19.85 -21.14
CA SER A 425 38.97 19.67 -21.46
C SER A 425 39.46 18.37 -20.80
N LEU A 426 40.03 17.49 -21.62
CA LEU A 426 40.59 16.21 -21.21
C LEU A 426 42.08 16.18 -21.56
N PRO A 427 42.93 15.51 -20.77
CA PRO A 427 44.37 15.45 -21.01
C PRO A 427 44.70 14.99 -22.43
N GLY A 428 45.40 15.82 -23.22
CA GLY A 428 45.79 15.50 -24.59
C GLY A 428 44.66 15.54 -25.62
N SER A 429 43.61 16.35 -25.40
CA SER A 429 42.60 16.68 -26.41
C SER A 429 41.86 17.95 -26.05
N GLU A 430 42.15 19.02 -26.77
CA GLU A 430 41.37 20.26 -26.69
C GLU A 430 40.17 20.19 -27.65
N LEU A 431 38.96 20.12 -27.09
CA LEU A 431 37.75 19.93 -27.88
C LEU A 431 37.51 21.09 -28.85
N HIS A 432 37.74 22.33 -28.41
CA HIS A 432 37.56 23.53 -29.23
C HIS A 432 38.48 23.52 -30.46
N GLU A 433 39.74 23.11 -30.32
CA GLU A 433 40.68 23.01 -31.43
C GLU A 433 40.20 21.99 -32.48
N ARG A 434 39.66 20.85 -32.05
CA ARG A 434 39.12 19.84 -32.96
C ARG A 434 37.92 20.37 -33.76
N VAL A 435 37.07 21.19 -33.14
CA VAL A 435 35.94 21.83 -33.82
C VAL A 435 36.42 22.81 -34.89
N PHE A 436 37.30 23.76 -34.55
CA PHE A 436 37.85 24.72 -35.52
C PHE A 436 38.74 24.07 -36.59
N ALA A 437 39.37 22.94 -36.28
CA ALA A 437 40.10 22.16 -37.27
C ALA A 437 39.15 21.53 -38.30
N ALA A 438 38.03 20.96 -37.84
CA ALA A 438 37.08 20.22 -38.66
C ALA A 438 36.07 21.11 -39.41
N MET A 439 35.72 22.28 -38.87
CA MET A 439 34.75 23.20 -39.45
C MET A 439 35.35 24.60 -39.55
N LYS A 440 35.64 25.06 -40.78
CA LYS A 440 36.33 26.33 -41.05
C LYS A 440 35.42 27.56 -41.02
N ASP A 441 34.12 27.33 -41.12
CA ASP A 441 33.04 28.32 -41.09
C ASP A 441 32.56 28.66 -39.67
N VAL A 442 32.98 27.89 -38.66
CA VAL A 442 32.63 28.13 -37.27
C VAL A 442 33.41 29.32 -36.71
N LYS A 443 32.69 30.35 -36.24
CA LYS A 443 33.26 31.57 -35.64
C LYS A 443 33.41 31.45 -34.12
N SER A 444 32.50 30.73 -33.48
CA SER A 444 32.59 30.42 -32.06
C SER A 444 32.00 29.04 -31.77
N THR A 445 32.49 28.40 -30.72
CA THR A 445 31.96 27.14 -30.22
C THR A 445 31.92 27.14 -28.71
N SER A 446 30.95 26.43 -28.16
CA SER A 446 30.85 26.21 -26.72
C SER A 446 30.35 24.78 -26.45
N VAL A 447 30.67 24.25 -25.28
CA VAL A 447 30.44 22.84 -24.97
C VAL A 447 29.85 22.70 -23.60
N ASP A 448 28.80 21.90 -23.51
CA ASP A 448 28.31 21.40 -22.24
C ASP A 448 28.58 19.91 -22.11
N MET A 449 28.77 19.48 -20.87
CA MET A 449 29.01 18.08 -20.55
C MET A 449 28.25 17.67 -19.28
N TYR A 450 27.57 16.54 -19.37
CA TYR A 450 26.73 16.01 -18.29
C TYR A 450 26.93 14.51 -18.12
N VAL A 451 26.74 14.02 -16.89
CA VAL A 451 26.51 12.61 -16.60
C VAL A 451 25.11 12.48 -16.02
N THR A 452 24.22 11.76 -16.70
CA THR A 452 22.78 11.68 -16.37
C THR A 452 22.23 10.26 -16.50
N GLU A 453 21.10 9.98 -15.84
CA GLU A 453 20.31 8.76 -16.04
C GLU A 453 19.41 8.86 -17.26
N ASP A 454 19.00 10.08 -17.60
CA ASP A 454 17.98 10.37 -18.59
C ASP A 454 18.45 11.51 -19.50
N PRO A 455 18.80 11.22 -20.77
CA PRO A 455 19.25 12.23 -21.72
C PRO A 455 18.11 13.14 -22.22
N SER A 456 16.84 12.86 -21.87
CA SER A 456 15.72 13.77 -22.15
C SER A 456 15.61 14.94 -21.16
N GLN A 457 16.38 14.91 -20.06
CA GLN A 457 16.36 15.92 -18.99
C GLN A 457 17.72 16.61 -18.86
N LEU A 458 18.14 17.31 -19.91
CA LEU A 458 19.41 18.05 -19.90
C LEU A 458 19.27 19.33 -19.08
N PRO A 459 20.22 19.66 -18.19
CA PRO A 459 20.21 20.93 -17.48
C PRO A 459 20.25 22.14 -18.42
N GLU A 460 19.68 23.26 -17.99
CA GLU A 460 19.85 24.52 -18.68
C GLU A 460 21.31 25.01 -18.59
N SER A 461 21.81 25.62 -19.68
CA SER A 461 23.14 26.21 -19.73
C SER A 461 23.14 27.52 -20.53
N ARG A 462 24.16 28.35 -20.30
CA ARG A 462 24.37 29.59 -21.08
C ARG A 462 24.57 29.30 -22.57
N SER A 463 25.28 28.21 -22.89
CA SER A 463 25.55 27.76 -24.26
C SER A 463 24.28 27.36 -25.01
N LEU A 464 23.38 26.65 -24.33
CA LEU A 464 22.09 26.27 -24.89
C LEU A 464 21.23 27.49 -25.26
N THR A 465 21.27 28.53 -24.42
CA THR A 465 20.46 29.74 -24.56
C THR A 465 21.14 30.87 -25.34
N GLU A 466 22.36 30.69 -25.85
CA GLU A 466 23.06 31.70 -26.64
C GLU A 466 22.39 31.83 -28.02
N PRO A 467 21.85 33.01 -28.38
CA PRO A 467 21.10 33.20 -29.62
C PRO A 467 21.95 33.06 -30.88
N ARG A 468 23.26 33.32 -30.81
CA ARG A 468 24.16 33.22 -31.96
C ARG A 468 24.44 31.78 -32.41
N ASN A 469 24.26 30.80 -31.52
CA ASN A 469 24.44 29.41 -31.89
C ASN A 469 23.36 28.98 -32.88
N ASP A 470 23.79 28.41 -34.01
CA ASP A 470 22.96 27.95 -35.12
C ASP A 470 23.19 26.46 -35.45
N ARG A 471 24.31 25.88 -35.01
CA ARG A 471 24.65 24.45 -35.16
C ARG A 471 24.75 23.74 -33.82
N VAL A 472 24.42 22.44 -33.83
CA VAL A 472 24.62 21.54 -32.69
C VAL A 472 25.12 20.17 -33.12
N GLY A 473 26.06 19.61 -32.36
CA GLY A 473 26.40 18.19 -32.38
C GLY A 473 26.30 17.62 -30.98
N LEU A 474 25.59 16.50 -30.83
CA LEU A 474 25.34 15.89 -29.54
C LEU A 474 25.76 14.42 -29.56
N ALA A 475 26.30 13.94 -28.44
CA ALA A 475 26.52 12.51 -28.24
C ALA A 475 25.97 12.04 -26.89
N THR A 476 25.44 10.82 -26.88
CA THR A 476 25.06 10.10 -25.68
C THR A 476 25.82 8.76 -25.66
N VAL A 477 26.71 8.58 -24.69
CA VAL A 477 27.48 7.33 -24.53
C VAL A 477 27.08 6.70 -23.20
N ARG A 478 26.55 5.48 -23.24
CA ARG A 478 26.20 4.75 -22.02
C ARG A 478 27.36 3.91 -21.53
N GLY A 479 27.64 3.96 -20.23
CA GLY A 479 28.68 3.13 -19.63
C GLY A 479 28.65 3.10 -18.12
N ASP A 480 29.43 2.17 -17.57
CA ASP A 480 29.66 2.06 -16.14
C ASP A 480 30.85 2.92 -15.74
N SER A 481 30.70 3.62 -14.62
CA SER A 481 31.72 4.51 -14.05
C SER A 481 31.95 4.17 -12.58
N PRO A 482 33.21 4.06 -12.12
CA PRO A 482 33.54 3.95 -10.71
C PRO A 482 33.03 5.13 -9.87
N THR A 483 33.10 6.35 -10.40
CA THR A 483 32.72 7.57 -9.68
C THR A 483 31.22 7.88 -9.77
N TYR A 484 30.60 7.65 -10.93
CA TYR A 484 29.23 8.10 -11.25
C TYR A 484 28.20 6.95 -11.31
N GLY A 485 28.64 5.71 -11.11
CA GLY A 485 27.78 4.53 -11.05
C GLY A 485 27.54 3.85 -12.40
N LYS A 486 26.70 2.81 -12.38
CA LYS A 486 26.45 1.94 -13.55
C LYS A 486 25.41 2.51 -14.51
N GLY A 487 25.58 2.22 -15.80
CA GLY A 487 24.60 2.47 -16.85
C GLY A 487 24.24 3.93 -17.09
N ARG A 488 25.10 4.87 -16.70
CA ARG A 488 24.91 6.33 -16.88
C ARG A 488 25.14 6.75 -18.32
N TYR A 489 24.44 7.79 -18.77
CA TYR A 489 24.72 8.47 -20.02
C TYR A 489 25.71 9.60 -19.81
N TRP A 490 26.79 9.55 -20.57
CA TRP A 490 27.77 10.61 -20.73
C TRP A 490 27.37 11.42 -21.95
N VAL A 491 26.87 12.63 -21.68
CA VAL A 491 26.30 13.51 -22.70
C VAL A 491 27.26 14.66 -22.95
N VAL A 492 27.60 14.86 -24.23
CA VAL A 492 28.38 16.02 -24.68
C VAL A 492 27.55 16.76 -25.70
N VAL A 493 27.37 18.06 -25.50
CA VAL A 493 26.66 18.94 -26.43
C VAL A 493 27.62 20.02 -26.90
N ILE A 494 27.89 20.05 -28.21
CA ILE A 494 28.74 21.05 -28.84
C ILE A 494 27.83 21.99 -29.62
N TYR A 495 27.86 23.27 -29.26
CA TYR A 495 27.18 24.35 -29.95
C TYR A 495 28.19 25.10 -30.81
N ALA A 496 27.77 25.57 -31.97
CA ALA A 496 28.58 26.45 -32.80
C ALA A 496 27.74 27.56 -33.41
N ALA A 497 28.39 28.69 -33.68
CA ALA A 497 27.86 29.81 -34.45
C ALA A 497 28.66 29.95 -35.75
N THR A 498 27.97 29.92 -36.89
CA THR A 498 28.58 30.10 -38.22
C THR A 498 28.38 31.50 -38.80
N HIS A 499 27.40 32.25 -38.29
CA HIS A 499 27.05 33.59 -38.76
C HIS A 499 27.60 34.74 -37.91
#